data_AF-B8A9V1-F1
#
_entry.id   AF-B8A9V1-F1
#
_cell.length_a   1.000
_cell.length_b   1.000
_cell.length_c   1.000
_cell.angle_alpha   90.00
_cell.angle_beta   90.00
_cell.angle_gamma   90.00
#
_symmetry.space_group_name_H-M   'P 1'
#
loop_
_entity.id
_entity.type
_entity.pdbx_description
1 polymer ?
#
loop_
_entity_poly.entity_id
_entity_poly.type
_entity_poly.pdbx_seq_one_letter_code
_entity_poly.pdbx_strand_id
1 'polypeptide(L)'
;MLCKTLKISVGVYVWVRPQIFVAVLINCRNNKKLLGRVRAFDRHCNMVLENVREMWTEVPKTGKGKKKALPVNKDRFISKMFLRGDSVIIVLRNPK
;
A
#
# COMPACT_ATOMS: atom_id res chain seq x y z
N MET A 1 18.19 20.31 8.22
CA MET A 1 16.74 20.49 8.08
C MET A 1 16.51 21.57 7.02
N LEU A 2 16.43 21.19 5.74
CA LEU A 2 16.08 22.13 4.66
C LEU A 2 14.79 21.65 4.01
N CYS A 3 13.69 22.30 4.39
CA CYS A 3 12.37 22.07 3.82
C CYS A 3 12.29 22.91 2.54
N LYS A 4 12.42 22.29 1.37
CA LYS A 4 12.05 22.93 0.10
C LYS A 4 10.63 22.49 -0.24
N THR A 5 9.69 23.41 -0.06
CA THR A 5 8.29 23.28 -0.48
C THR A 5 8.23 23.35 -2.00
N LEU A 6 8.17 22.19 -2.67
CA LEU A 6 7.81 22.16 -4.09
C LEU A 6 6.28 22.30 -4.19
N LYS A 7 5.79 23.49 -4.54
CA LYS A 7 4.39 23.73 -4.88
C LYS A 7 4.06 22.94 -6.15
N ILE A 8 3.44 21.78 -5.98
CA ILE A 8 2.65 21.13 -7.03
C ILE A 8 1.24 21.72 -6.88
N SER A 9 0.62 22.13 -7.99
CA SER A 9 -0.54 23.04 -8.11
C SER A 9 -1.88 22.54 -7.54
N VAL A 10 -1.85 21.58 -6.64
CA VAL A 10 -2.98 21.07 -5.87
C VAL A 10 -2.49 20.94 -4.44
N GLY A 11 -3.11 21.68 -3.51
CA GLY A 11 -2.67 21.88 -2.13
C GLY A 11 -2.57 20.61 -1.30
N VAL A 12 -1.55 19.82 -1.55
CA VAL A 12 -1.17 18.62 -0.80
C VAL A 12 0.22 18.92 -0.25
N TYR A 13 0.36 18.94 1.07
CA TYR A 13 1.66 19.06 1.72
C TYR A 13 2.46 17.76 1.46
N VAL A 14 3.04 17.64 0.27
CA VAL A 14 3.84 16.48 -0.11
C VAL A 14 5.21 16.62 0.55
N TRP A 15 5.42 15.93 1.67
CA TRP A 15 6.75 15.78 2.26
C TRP A 15 7.57 14.79 1.42
N VAL A 16 8.06 15.22 0.27
CA VAL A 16 9.05 14.45 -0.52
C VAL A 16 10.40 14.61 0.17
N ARG A 17 10.69 13.77 1.19
CA ARG A 17 12.07 13.64 1.65
C ARG A 17 12.88 12.91 0.56
N PRO A 18 14.03 13.44 0.13
CA PRO A 18 14.85 12.76 -0.85
C PRO A 18 15.48 11.48 -0.22
N GLN A 19 15.34 10.36 -0.93
CA GLN A 19 16.22 9.17 -0.86
C GLN A 19 16.13 8.22 0.36
N ILE A 20 14.99 8.09 1.03
CA ILE A 20 14.76 6.88 1.85
C ILE A 20 13.58 6.10 1.26
N PHE A 21 13.90 5.15 0.40
CA PHE A 21 12.96 4.15 -0.08
C PHE A 21 12.66 3.14 1.05
N VAL A 22 11.85 3.55 2.02
CA VAL A 22 11.38 2.64 3.07
C VAL A 22 10.41 1.65 2.43
N ALA A 23 10.71 0.36 2.57
CA ALA A 23 9.75 -0.68 2.26
C ALA A 23 8.68 -0.70 3.35
N VAL A 24 7.43 -0.55 2.96
CA VAL A 24 6.29 -0.59 3.87
C VAL A 24 5.37 -1.74 3.51
N LEU A 25 4.80 -2.34 4.54
CA LEU A 25 3.67 -3.25 4.43
C LEU A 25 2.43 -2.51 4.92
N ILE A 26 1.45 -2.35 4.04
CA ILE A 26 0.21 -1.65 4.30
C ILE A 26 -0.91 -2.70 4.33
N ASN A 27 -1.67 -2.71 5.42
CA ASN A 27 -2.90 -3.51 5.47
C ASN A 27 -4.09 -2.62 5.13
N CYS A 28 -4.82 -2.98 4.07
CA CYS A 28 -6.00 -2.25 3.64
C CYS A 28 -7.28 -2.83 4.26
N ARG A 29 -8.33 -2.02 4.32
CA ARG A 29 -9.65 -2.41 4.83
C ARG A 29 -10.31 -3.59 4.09
N ASN A 30 -9.84 -3.88 2.87
CA ASN A 30 -10.40 -4.92 2.01
C ASN A 30 -9.76 -6.32 2.19
N ASN A 31 -9.09 -6.57 3.34
CA ASN A 31 -8.28 -7.77 3.60
C ASN A 31 -7.15 -8.01 2.57
N LYS A 32 -6.75 -6.94 1.88
CA LYS A 32 -5.62 -6.96 0.95
C LYS A 32 -4.40 -6.35 1.61
N LYS A 33 -3.25 -6.96 1.37
CA LYS A 33 -1.96 -6.46 1.86
C LYS A 33 -1.17 -5.90 0.69
N LEU A 34 -0.61 -4.72 0.86
CA LEU A 34 0.22 -4.06 -0.13
C LEU A 34 1.63 -3.96 0.42
N LEU A 35 2.61 -4.45 -0.32
CA LEU A 35 4.02 -4.27 -0.01
C LEU A 35 4.63 -3.38 -1.09
N GLY A 36 5.24 -2.26 -0.71
CA GLY A 36 5.75 -1.32 -1.70
C GLY A 36 6.64 -0.24 -1.08
N ARG A 37 7.09 0.68 -1.93
CA ARG A 37 7.90 1.84 -1.50
C ARG A 37 7.06 3.10 -1.58
N VAL A 38 7.04 3.88 -0.49
CA VAL A 38 6.34 5.18 -0.46
C VAL A 38 7.22 6.25 -1.09
N ARG A 39 6.68 6.99 -2.06
CA ARG A 39 7.31 8.18 -2.63
C ARG A 39 6.85 9.48 -1.99
N ALA A 40 5.57 9.54 -1.65
CA ALA A 40 4.93 10.72 -1.12
C ALA A 40 3.84 10.34 -0.11
N PHE A 41 3.65 11.19 0.89
CA PHE A 41 2.66 11.04 1.94
C PHE A 41 1.99 12.40 2.23
N ASP A 42 0.73 12.35 2.65
CA ASP A 42 -0.09 13.50 3.02
C ASP A 42 -0.75 13.30 4.41
N ARG A 43 -1.29 14.38 5.00
CA ARG A 43 -1.99 14.40 6.29
C ARG A 43 -3.18 13.44 6.37
N HIS A 44 -3.86 13.19 5.26
CA HIS A 44 -4.99 12.28 5.17
C HIS A 44 -4.56 10.82 5.01
N CYS A 45 -3.26 10.54 5.12
CA CYS A 45 -2.66 9.25 4.80
C CYS A 45 -2.77 8.84 3.33
N ASN A 46 -2.97 9.80 2.42
CA ASN A 46 -2.86 9.54 0.99
C ASN A 46 -1.39 9.22 0.67
N MET A 47 -1.17 8.14 -0.08
CA MET A 47 0.17 7.67 -0.40
C MET A 47 0.34 7.51 -1.90
N VAL A 48 1.49 7.92 -2.42
CA VAL A 48 1.95 7.51 -3.75
C VAL A 48 2.97 6.39 -3.55
N LEU A 49 2.69 5.23 -4.13
CA LEU A 49 3.54 4.05 -4.03
C LEU A 49 4.16 3.69 -5.37
N GLU A 50 5.39 3.20 -5.32
CA GLU A 50 6.10 2.60 -6.45
C GLU A 50 6.47 1.14 -6.13
N ASN A 51 6.49 0.30 -7.17
CA ASN A 51 6.80 -1.13 -7.09
C ASN A 51 5.96 -1.85 -6.03
N VAL A 52 4.65 -1.78 -6.18
CA VAL A 52 3.69 -2.38 -5.25
C VAL A 52 3.41 -3.82 -5.63
N ARG A 53 3.49 -4.70 -4.63
CA ARG A 53 2.98 -6.06 -4.67
C ARG A 53 1.69 -6.12 -3.86
N GLU A 54 0.58 -6.33 -4.56
CA GLU A 54 -0.72 -6.58 -3.94
C GLU A 54 -0.86 -8.08 -3.68
N MET A 55 -1.19 -8.44 -2.44
CA MET A 55 -1.38 -9.81 -1.98
C MET A 55 -2.77 -9.94 -1.39
N TRP A 56 -3.56 -10.89 -1.88
CA TRP A 56 -4.84 -11.26 -1.30
C TRP A 56 -5.01 -12.77 -1.28
N THR A 57 -5.84 -13.23 -0.36
CA THR A 57 -6.21 -14.64 -0.25
C THR A 57 -7.60 -14.82 -0.83
N GLU A 58 -7.73 -15.73 -1.79
CA GLU A 58 -9.03 -16.20 -2.22
C GLU A 58 -9.31 -17.52 -1.52
N VAL A 59 -10.47 -17.58 -0.84
CA VAL A 59 -11.01 -18.84 -0.33
C VAL A 59 -12.00 -19.33 -1.38
N PRO A 60 -11.69 -20.39 -2.14
CA PRO A 60 -12.63 -20.90 -3.13
C PRO A 60 -13.90 -21.35 -2.41
N LYS A 61 -15.05 -20.78 -2.79
CA LYS A 61 -16.35 -21.27 -2.32
C LYS A 61 -16.58 -22.63 -2.96
N THR A 62 -16.26 -23.68 -2.21
CA THR A 62 -16.47 -25.06 -2.66
C THR A 62 -17.96 -25.38 -2.56
N GLY A 63 -18.52 -26.02 -3.59
CA GLY A 63 -19.90 -26.50 -3.58
C GLY A 63 -20.18 -27.48 -2.43
N LYS A 64 -21.47 -27.59 -2.04
CA LYS A 64 -21.96 -28.42 -0.91
C LYS A 64 -21.25 -29.79 -0.85
N GLY A 65 -20.48 -30.01 0.22
CA GLY A 65 -20.02 -31.35 0.63
C GLY A 65 -18.53 -31.69 0.48
N LYS A 66 -17.67 -30.80 -0.04
CA LYS A 66 -16.20 -31.05 -0.09
C LYS A 66 -15.44 -30.22 0.95
N LYS A 67 -14.39 -30.82 1.54
CA LYS A 67 -13.50 -30.23 2.56
C LYS A 67 -13.12 -28.79 2.19
N LYS A 68 -13.11 -27.88 3.17
CA LYS A 68 -12.75 -26.46 3.01
C LYS A 68 -11.53 -26.34 2.09
N ALA A 69 -11.71 -25.71 0.93
CA ALA A 69 -10.62 -25.49 0.00
C ALA A 69 -9.51 -24.68 0.67
N LEU A 70 -8.26 -25.06 0.39
CA LEU A 70 -7.08 -24.35 0.89
C LEU A 70 -7.12 -22.90 0.40
N PRO A 71 -6.77 -21.92 1.26
CA PRO A 71 -6.66 -20.53 0.85
C PRO A 71 -5.57 -20.41 -0.23
N VAL A 72 -5.93 -19.86 -1.38
CA VAL A 72 -4.98 -19.62 -2.48
C VAL A 72 -4.52 -18.18 -2.39
N ASN A 73 -3.22 -17.99 -2.18
CA ASN A 73 -2.62 -16.67 -2.19
C ASN A 73 -2.40 -16.24 -3.64
N LYS A 74 -2.93 -15.09 -4.01
CA LYS A 74 -2.66 -14.45 -5.29
C LYS A 74 -1.84 -13.19 -5.07
N ASP A 75 -0.92 -12.94 -5.99
CA ASP A 75 -0.16 -11.72 -6.03
C ASP A 75 -0.20 -11.03 -7.39
N ARG A 76 -0.24 -9.71 -7.35
CA ARG A 76 -0.18 -8.84 -8.52
C ARG A 76 0.88 -7.78 -8.34
N PHE A 77 1.66 -7.54 -9.38
CA PHE A 77 2.63 -6.45 -9.41
C PHE A 77 2.06 -5.23 -10.12
N ILE A 78 2.24 -4.07 -9.50
CA ILE A 78 1.78 -2.77 -9.99
C ILE A 78 2.95 -1.79 -9.85
N SER A 79 3.39 -1.22 -10.97
CA SER A 79 4.59 -0.36 -11.00
C SER A 79 4.39 0.96 -10.26
N LYS A 80 3.22 1.59 -10.39
CA LYS A 80 2.84 2.84 -9.71
C LYS A 80 1.38 2.77 -9.26
N MET A 81 1.11 3.18 -8.03
CA MET A 81 -0.23 3.13 -7.44
C MET A 81 -0.48 4.35 -6.56
N PHE A 82 -1.67 4.94 -6.67
CA PHE A 82 -2.15 5.94 -5.73
C PHE A 82 -3.10 5.28 -4.73
N LEU A 83 -2.82 5.43 -3.44
CA LEU A 83 -3.70 5.01 -2.37
C LEU A 83 -4.33 6.20 -1.69
N ARG A 84 -5.63 6.08 -1.48
CA ARG A 84 -6.41 6.99 -0.65
C ARG A 84 -6.33 6.55 0.80
N GLY A 85 -6.12 7.49 1.71
CA GLY A 85 -5.86 7.17 3.12
C GLY A 85 -7.04 6.58 3.89
N ASP A 86 -8.27 6.77 3.41
CA ASP A 86 -9.48 6.15 3.99
C ASP A 86 -9.43 4.61 3.99
N SER A 87 -8.65 4.02 3.07
CA SER A 87 -8.52 2.57 2.92
C SER A 87 -7.39 1.95 3.75
N VAL A 88 -6.54 2.77 4.35
CA VAL A 88 -5.36 2.35 5.09
C VAL A 88 -5.73 2.11 6.56
N ILE A 89 -5.50 0.89 7.06
CA ILE A 89 -5.72 0.58 8.48
C ILE A 89 -4.41 0.77 9.25
N ILE A 90 -3.36 0.06 8.82
CA ILE A 90 -2.07 0.08 9.49
C ILE A 90 -0.94 0.09 8.46
N VAL A 91 0.08 0.89 8.77
CA VAL A 91 1.32 0.97 7.99
C VAL A 91 2.44 0.44 8.87
N LEU A 92 2.99 -0.69 8.47
CA LEU A 92 4.16 -1.28 9.08
C LEU A 92 5.39 -0.89 8.26
N ARG A 93 6.32 -0.19 8.88
CA ARG A 93 7.65 0.03 8.30
C ARG A 93 8.46 -1.23 8.54
N ASN A 94 9.03 -1.81 7.48
CA ASN A 94 9.95 -2.92 7.65
C ASN A 94 11.25 -2.37 8.25
N PRO A 95 11.65 -2.74 9.47
CA PRO A 95 12.99 -2.42 9.94
C PRO A 95 13.98 -3.17 9.05
N LYS A 96 14.86 -2.43 8.38
CA LYS A 96 16.12 -2.99 7.88
C LYS A 96 17.15 -2.85 8.99
#